data_AF-A0AA86NDW9-F1
#
_entry.id   AF-A0AA86NDW9-F1
#
_cell.length_a   1.000
_cell.length_b   1.000
_cell.length_c   1.000
_cell.angle_alpha   90.00
_cell.angle_beta   90.00
_cell.angle_gamma   90.00
#
_symmetry.space_group_name_H-M   'P 1'
#
loop_
_entity.id
_entity.type
_entity.pdbx_description
1 polymer ?
#
loop_
_entity_poly.entity_id
_entity_poly.type
_entity_poly.pdbx_seq_one_letter_code
_entity_poly.pdbx_strand_id
1 'polypeptide(L)'
;MLSTADTITYRYVFNELDYQQKGSLSLQQLQQALQSLDIALNQDQLNRILRTIDRNNDNYLIQFNEFCQLLYICNYADPTDPIQVLFFAADENFNGKVDKQELYTLFKKLNITVNTVDVDRLFKKFGQEELTYIQFKELINQLK
;
A
#
# COMPACT_ATOMS: atom_id res chain seq x y z
N MET A 1 8.13 -9.62 -2.80
CA MET A 1 8.56 -9.21 -4.15
C MET A 1 7.43 -9.44 -5.12
N LEU A 2 7.03 -8.40 -5.85
CA LEU A 2 6.25 -8.56 -7.08
C LEU A 2 7.17 -9.13 -8.15
N SER A 3 6.76 -10.21 -8.83
CA SER A 3 7.56 -10.76 -9.92
C SER A 3 7.44 -9.90 -11.18
N THR A 4 8.41 -10.03 -12.09
CA THR A 4 8.33 -9.39 -13.41
C THR A 4 7.09 -9.83 -14.17
N ALA A 5 6.65 -11.08 -14.00
CA ALA A 5 5.43 -11.61 -14.62
C ALA A 5 4.17 -10.93 -14.06
N ASP A 6 4.07 -10.77 -12.74
CA ASP A 6 2.94 -10.05 -12.11
C ASP A 6 2.88 -8.61 -12.60
N THR A 7 4.05 -7.95 -12.69
CA THR A 7 4.15 -6.55 -13.15
C THR A 7 3.67 -6.39 -14.60
N ILE A 8 3.97 -7.36 -15.48
CA ILE A 8 3.49 -7.37 -16.87
C ILE A 8 1.97 -7.56 -16.92
N THR A 9 1.44 -8.54 -16.16
CA THR A 9 -0.01 -8.77 -16.07
C THR A 9 -0.74 -7.55 -15.55
N TYR A 10 -0.24 -6.90 -14.50
CA TYR A 10 -0.86 -5.71 -13.93
C TYR A 10 -0.82 -4.54 -14.91
N ARG A 11 0.28 -4.39 -15.66
CA ARG A 11 0.38 -3.36 -16.69
C ARG A 11 -0.62 -3.59 -17.82
N TYR A 12 -0.80 -4.83 -18.24
CA TYR A 12 -1.79 -5.18 -19.26
C TYR A 12 -3.20 -4.80 -18.80
N VAL A 13 -3.62 -5.25 -17.61
CA VAL A 13 -4.95 -4.94 -17.05
C VAL A 13 -5.16 -3.44 -16.86
N PHE A 14 -4.14 -2.72 -16.35
CA PHE A 14 -4.22 -1.27 -16.19
C PHE A 14 -4.45 -0.56 -17.53
N ASN A 15 -3.69 -0.93 -18.56
CA ASN A 15 -3.79 -0.29 -19.87
C ASN A 15 -5.12 -0.58 -20.58
N GLU A 16 -5.67 -1.79 -20.42
CA GLU A 16 -7.00 -2.14 -20.97
C GLU A 16 -8.11 -1.27 -20.35
N LEU A 17 -7.98 -0.94 -19.06
CA LEU A 17 -8.96 -0.12 -18.34
C LEU A 17 -8.74 1.37 -18.55
N ASP A 18 -7.50 1.82 -18.70
CA ASP A 18 -7.14 3.20 -19.06
C ASP A 18 -7.20 3.42 -20.59
N TYR A 19 -8.33 3.08 -21.21
CA TYR A 19 -8.55 3.20 -22.65
C TYR A 19 -8.42 4.66 -23.17
N GLN A 20 -8.55 5.65 -22.28
CA GLN A 20 -8.39 7.07 -22.59
C GLN A 20 -6.94 7.56 -22.42
N GLN A 21 -6.03 6.68 -21.99
CA GLN A 21 -4.60 6.97 -21.77
C GLN A 21 -4.38 8.19 -20.86
N LYS A 22 -5.17 8.30 -19.80
CA LYS A 22 -5.06 9.38 -18.81
C LYS A 22 -3.85 9.17 -17.89
N GLY A 23 -3.32 7.96 -17.83
CA GLY A 23 -2.29 7.55 -16.87
C GLY A 23 -2.84 7.21 -15.49
N SER A 24 -4.17 7.20 -15.32
CA SER A 24 -4.84 6.91 -14.05
C SER A 24 -6.21 6.27 -14.26
N LEU A 25 -6.65 5.49 -13.27
CA LEU A 25 -7.97 4.86 -13.25
C LEU A 25 -8.90 5.61 -12.29
N SER A 26 -10.14 5.82 -12.73
CA SER A 26 -11.23 6.19 -11.82
C SER A 26 -11.60 5.04 -10.89
N LEU A 27 -12.31 5.34 -9.80
CA LEU A 27 -12.83 4.31 -8.87
C LEU A 27 -13.69 3.25 -9.59
N GLN A 28 -14.47 3.64 -10.60
CA GLN A 28 -15.28 2.72 -11.39
C GLN A 28 -14.42 1.76 -12.22
N GLN A 29 -13.37 2.29 -12.89
CA GLN A 29 -12.42 1.46 -13.65
C GLN A 29 -11.64 0.53 -12.73
N LEU A 30 -11.25 1.00 -11.53
CA LEU A 30 -10.61 0.15 -10.54
C LEU A 30 -11.52 -1.01 -10.12
N GLN A 31 -12.81 -0.76 -9.83
CA GLN A 31 -13.74 -1.82 -9.47
C GLN A 31 -13.89 -2.87 -10.58
N GLN A 32 -13.88 -2.44 -11.85
CA GLN A 32 -13.87 -3.36 -12.99
C GLN A 32 -12.56 -4.17 -13.07
N ALA A 33 -11.43 -3.57 -12.71
CA ALA A 33 -10.14 -4.26 -12.59
C ALA A 33 -10.20 -5.38 -11.56
N LEU A 34 -10.70 -5.06 -10.36
CA LEU A 34 -10.79 -6.01 -9.26
C LEU A 34 -11.71 -7.19 -9.61
N GLN A 35 -12.83 -6.92 -10.28
CA GLN A 35 -13.70 -7.97 -10.79
C GLN A 35 -13.01 -8.85 -11.84
N SER A 36 -12.28 -8.24 -12.78
CA SER A 36 -11.55 -8.98 -13.83
C SER A 36 -10.41 -9.83 -13.27
N LEU A 37 -9.86 -9.44 -12.12
CA LEU A 37 -8.79 -10.14 -11.40
C LEU A 37 -9.32 -11.12 -10.33
N ASP A 38 -10.65 -11.29 -10.22
CA ASP A 38 -11.31 -12.13 -9.20
C ASP A 38 -10.97 -11.74 -7.75
N ILE A 39 -10.76 -10.44 -7.51
CA ILE A 39 -10.46 -9.88 -6.20
C ILE A 39 -11.75 -9.38 -5.56
N ALA A 40 -12.15 -10.04 -4.47
CA ALA A 40 -13.34 -9.69 -3.70
C ALA A 40 -13.01 -8.71 -2.56
N LEU A 41 -13.32 -7.43 -2.76
CA LEU A 41 -13.32 -6.42 -1.70
C LEU A 41 -14.70 -5.76 -1.60
N ASN A 42 -15.16 -5.51 -0.37
CA ASN A 42 -16.30 -4.63 -0.17
C ASN A 42 -15.88 -3.15 -0.26
N GLN A 43 -16.86 -2.24 -0.35
CA GLN A 43 -16.59 -0.80 -0.52
C GLN A 43 -15.79 -0.22 0.65
N ASP A 44 -16.05 -0.66 1.88
CA ASP A 44 -15.35 -0.13 3.06
C ASP A 44 -13.88 -0.55 3.08
N GLN A 45 -13.60 -1.82 2.74
CA GLN A 45 -12.24 -2.34 2.60
C GLN A 45 -11.49 -1.61 1.49
N LEU A 46 -12.12 -1.44 0.32
CA LEU A 46 -11.54 -0.72 -0.81
C LEU A 46 -11.20 0.73 -0.42
N ASN A 47 -12.17 1.46 0.12
CA ASN A 47 -11.97 2.85 0.54
C ASN A 47 -10.85 2.98 1.58
N ARG A 48 -10.74 2.02 2.49
CA ARG A 48 -9.69 1.99 3.50
C ARG A 48 -8.31 1.79 2.89
N ILE A 49 -8.17 0.82 1.99
CA ILE A 49 -6.90 0.57 1.29
C ILE A 49 -6.52 1.81 0.48
N LEU A 50 -7.47 2.37 -0.28
CA LEU A 50 -7.28 3.56 -1.10
C LEU A 50 -6.76 4.75 -0.29
N ARG A 51 -7.36 5.06 0.86
CA ARG A 51 -6.87 6.13 1.75
C ARG A 51 -5.44 5.93 2.25
N THR A 52 -4.97 4.68 2.29
CA THR A 52 -3.63 4.35 2.79
C THR A 52 -2.59 4.42 1.68
N ILE A 53 -2.99 4.17 0.42
CA ILE A 53 -2.08 4.14 -0.73
C ILE A 53 -2.12 5.38 -1.62
N ASP A 54 -3.16 6.22 -1.54
CA ASP A 54 -3.30 7.48 -2.28
C ASP A 54 -2.13 8.42 -1.92
N ARG A 55 -1.12 8.47 -2.79
CA ARG A 55 0.16 9.14 -2.53
C ARG A 55 0.08 10.64 -2.77
N ASN A 56 -0.76 11.06 -3.71
CA ASN A 56 -0.83 12.43 -4.21
C ASN A 56 -2.11 13.17 -3.81
N ASN A 57 -3.04 12.52 -3.08
CA ASN A 57 -4.32 13.07 -2.65
C ASN A 57 -5.12 13.64 -3.83
N ASP A 58 -5.08 12.98 -4.98
CA ASP A 58 -5.67 13.49 -6.22
C ASP A 58 -7.14 13.11 -6.42
N ASN A 59 -7.85 12.85 -5.32
CA ASN A 59 -9.23 12.35 -5.27
C ASN A 59 -9.37 10.93 -5.86
N TYR A 60 -8.48 10.01 -5.49
CA TYR A 60 -8.55 8.59 -5.87
C TYR A 60 -8.40 8.34 -7.38
N LEU A 61 -7.60 9.14 -8.10
CA LEU A 61 -7.18 8.78 -9.45
C LEU A 61 -5.99 7.82 -9.34
N ILE A 62 -6.28 6.55 -9.55
CA ILE A 62 -5.32 5.49 -9.22
C ILE A 62 -4.26 5.40 -10.31
N GLN A 63 -3.06 5.84 -9.97
CA GLN A 63 -1.90 5.71 -10.83
C GLN A 63 -1.40 4.26 -10.85
N PHE A 64 -0.59 3.89 -11.84
CA PHE A 64 -0.13 2.50 -11.98
C PHE A 64 0.62 1.97 -10.74
N ASN A 65 1.44 2.79 -10.10
CA ASN A 65 2.13 2.42 -8.86
C ASN A 65 1.16 2.15 -7.71
N GLU A 66 0.10 2.95 -7.58
CA GLU A 66 -0.96 2.74 -6.57
C GLU A 66 -1.80 1.51 -6.90
N PHE A 67 -2.07 1.26 -8.18
CA PHE A 67 -2.71 0.03 -8.63
C PHE A 67 -1.88 -1.20 -8.24
N CYS A 68 -0.56 -1.19 -8.48
CA CYS A 68 0.34 -2.26 -8.02
C CYS A 68 0.32 -2.42 -6.50
N GLN A 69 0.34 -1.33 -5.74
CA GLN A 69 0.28 -1.37 -4.27
C GLN A 69 -1.05 -1.97 -3.79
N LEU A 70 -2.16 -1.62 -4.44
CA LEU A 70 -3.48 -2.15 -4.13
C LEU A 70 -3.51 -3.66 -4.35
N LEU A 71 -3.05 -4.13 -5.51
CA LEU A 71 -3.01 -5.58 -5.81
C LEU A 71 -2.05 -6.32 -4.88
N TYR A 72 -0.94 -5.71 -4.50
CA TYR A 72 -0.04 -6.24 -3.49
C TYR A 72 -0.75 -6.45 -2.16
N ILE A 73 -1.47 -5.44 -1.68
CA ILE A 73 -2.27 -5.55 -0.45
C ILE A 73 -3.35 -6.63 -0.59
N CYS A 74 -4.06 -6.68 -1.71
CA CYS A 74 -5.13 -7.67 -1.93
C CYS A 74 -4.62 -9.12 -1.94
N ASN A 75 -3.40 -9.35 -2.44
CA ASN A 75 -2.84 -10.70 -2.57
C ASN A 75 -2.20 -11.22 -1.28
N TYR A 76 -1.70 -10.33 -0.42
CA TYR A 76 -0.86 -10.73 0.72
C TYR A 76 -1.41 -10.31 2.08
N ALA A 77 -2.30 -9.32 2.15
CA ALA A 77 -2.91 -8.87 3.39
C ALA A 77 -4.29 -9.51 3.60
N ASP A 78 -4.61 -9.85 4.85
CA ASP A 78 -6.01 -9.95 5.27
C ASP A 78 -6.61 -8.54 5.30
N PRO A 79 -7.58 -8.18 4.43
CA PRO A 79 -8.17 -6.84 4.39
C PRO A 79 -8.95 -6.49 5.67
N THR A 80 -9.26 -7.47 6.52
CA THR A 80 -9.87 -7.26 7.83
C THR A 80 -8.84 -6.95 8.93
N ASP A 81 -7.56 -7.33 8.74
CA ASP A 81 -6.48 -7.01 9.67
C ASP A 81 -5.91 -5.61 9.37
N PRO A 82 -6.21 -4.61 10.22
CA PRO A 82 -5.76 -3.24 10.02
C PRO A 82 -4.23 -3.11 9.94
N ILE A 83 -3.48 -3.92 10.69
CA ILE A 83 -2.03 -3.80 10.80
C ILE A 83 -1.36 -4.43 9.59
N GLN A 84 -1.90 -5.52 9.05
CA GLN A 84 -1.40 -6.09 7.79
C GLN A 84 -1.57 -5.11 6.64
N VAL A 85 -2.75 -4.50 6.50
CA VAL A 85 -2.98 -3.49 5.45
C VAL A 85 -1.98 -2.35 5.56
N LEU A 86 -1.70 -1.85 6.77
CA LEU A 86 -0.70 -0.80 6.97
C LEU A 86 0.73 -1.26 6.64
N PHE A 87 1.10 -2.48 7.00
CA PHE A 87 2.42 -3.04 6.70
C PHE A 87 2.65 -3.12 5.18
N PHE A 88 1.71 -3.74 4.46
CA PHE A 88 1.80 -3.88 3.01
C PHE A 88 1.61 -2.56 2.27
N ALA A 89 0.95 -1.56 2.87
CA ALA A 89 0.89 -0.21 2.31
C ALA A 89 2.18 0.60 2.54
N ALA A 90 2.96 0.28 3.57
CA ALA A 90 4.24 0.91 3.85
C ALA A 90 5.38 0.35 2.98
N ASP A 91 5.39 -0.96 2.71
CA ASP A 91 6.37 -1.64 1.87
C ASP A 91 6.21 -1.21 0.39
N GLU A 92 6.82 -0.07 0.03
CA GLU A 92 6.67 0.56 -1.28
C GLU A 92 7.52 -0.11 -2.35
N ASN A 93 8.63 -0.74 -1.94
CA ASN A 93 9.54 -1.46 -2.84
C ASN A 93 9.20 -2.96 -2.95
N PHE A 94 8.21 -3.44 -2.21
CA PHE A 94 7.72 -4.82 -2.19
C PHE A 94 8.76 -5.84 -1.73
N ASN A 95 9.71 -5.44 -0.87
CA ASN A 95 10.77 -6.33 -0.36
C ASN A 95 10.30 -7.19 0.84
N GLY A 96 9.07 -6.99 1.34
CA GLY A 96 8.51 -7.72 2.47
C GLY A 96 9.01 -7.24 3.83
N LYS A 97 9.60 -6.06 3.90
CA LYS A 97 10.03 -5.36 5.11
C LYS A 97 9.64 -3.88 5.00
N VAL A 98 9.77 -3.15 6.10
CA VAL A 98 9.50 -1.70 6.15
C VAL A 98 10.74 -0.99 6.65
N ASP A 99 11.34 -0.16 5.80
CA ASP A 99 12.47 0.70 6.17
C ASP A 99 12.01 2.02 6.84
N LYS A 100 12.98 2.82 7.27
CA LYS A 100 12.72 4.12 7.93
C LYS A 100 11.97 5.11 7.03
N GLN A 101 12.33 5.17 5.75
CA GLN A 101 11.72 6.08 4.79
C GLN A 101 10.28 5.67 4.50
N GLU A 102 10.05 4.36 4.34
CA GLU A 102 8.73 3.75 4.18
C GLU A 102 7.84 4.01 5.40
N LEU A 103 8.35 3.82 6.62
CA LEU A 103 7.60 4.12 7.84
C LEU A 103 7.29 5.62 7.97
N TYR A 104 8.25 6.48 7.67
CA TYR A 104 8.07 7.94 7.69
C TYR A 104 6.98 8.38 6.71
N THR A 105 7.02 7.86 5.48
CA THR A 105 6.02 8.12 4.45
C THR A 105 4.64 7.61 4.88
N LEU A 106 4.55 6.41 5.47
CA LEU A 106 3.30 5.88 6.01
C LEU A 106 2.70 6.83 7.05
N PHE A 107 3.47 7.28 8.03
CA PHE A 107 2.97 8.18 9.07
C PHE A 107 2.48 9.51 8.51
N LYS A 108 3.16 10.07 7.50
CA LYS A 108 2.64 11.25 6.79
C LYS A 108 1.30 10.99 6.11
N LYS A 109 1.15 9.87 5.40
CA LYS A 109 -0.11 9.49 4.73
C LYS A 109 -1.25 9.34 5.74
N LEU A 110 -0.95 8.87 6.96
CA LEU A 110 -1.91 8.77 8.06
C LEU A 110 -2.14 10.09 8.82
N ASN A 111 -1.58 11.22 8.35
CA ASN A 111 -1.59 12.52 9.02
C ASN A 111 -1.02 12.49 10.45
N ILE A 112 -0.11 11.56 10.74
CA ILE A 112 0.62 11.48 12.00
C ILE A 112 1.84 12.41 11.89
N THR A 113 1.94 13.38 12.82
CA THR A 113 3.09 14.29 12.86
C THR A 113 4.29 13.57 13.43
N VAL A 114 5.28 13.30 12.59
CA VAL A 114 6.53 12.62 12.96
C VAL A 114 7.71 13.29 12.24
N ASN A 115 8.88 13.37 12.89
CA ASN A 115 10.13 13.76 12.24
C ASN A 115 11.06 12.56 12.06
N THR A 116 12.16 12.75 11.34
CA THR A 116 13.14 11.68 11.08
C THR A 116 13.80 11.15 12.36
N VAL A 117 14.02 12.03 13.36
CA VAL A 117 14.59 11.65 14.67
C VAL A 117 13.65 10.73 15.44
N ASP A 118 12.33 10.97 15.37
CA ASP A 118 11.33 10.10 15.98
C ASP A 118 11.36 8.72 15.33
N VAL A 119 11.38 8.65 13.99
CA VAL A 119 11.49 7.37 13.26
C VAL A 119 12.78 6.63 13.62
N ASP A 120 13.92 7.32 13.66
CA ASP A 120 15.19 6.72 14.08
C ASP A 120 15.11 6.12 15.49
N ARG A 121 14.42 6.80 16.42
CA ARG A 121 14.21 6.28 17.79
C ARG A 121 13.37 5.02 17.79
N LEU A 122 12.34 4.93 16.95
CA LEU A 122 11.50 3.73 16.84
C LEU A 122 12.31 2.53 16.34
N PHE A 123 13.21 2.73 15.37
CA PHE A 123 14.06 1.66 14.84
C PHE A 123 15.21 1.26 15.77
N LYS A 124 15.77 2.21 16.55
CA LYS A 124 16.82 1.91 17.55
C LYS A 124 16.43 0.79 18.51
N LYS A 125 15.13 0.68 18.83
CA LYS A 125 14.60 -0.39 19.68
C LYS A 125 14.86 -1.79 19.11
N PHE A 126 14.77 -1.94 17.80
CA PHE A 126 14.92 -3.23 17.12
C PHE A 126 16.36 -3.49 16.65
N GLY A 127 17.24 -2.47 16.69
CA GLY A 127 18.67 -2.63 16.37
C GLY A 127 18.95 -2.92 14.90
N GLN A 128 18.05 -2.53 14.01
CA GLN A 128 18.09 -2.83 12.56
C GLN A 128 17.48 -1.68 11.76
N GLU A 129 17.73 -1.65 10.46
CA GLU A 129 17.29 -0.55 9.55
C GLU A 129 15.97 -0.85 8.81
N GLU A 130 15.49 -2.09 8.89
CA GLU A 130 14.24 -2.54 8.25
C GLU A 130 13.45 -3.38 9.26
N LEU A 131 12.12 -3.29 9.28
CA LEU A 131 11.25 -4.07 10.16
C LEU A 131 10.58 -5.21 9.40
N THR A 132 10.61 -6.41 9.98
CA THR A 132 9.71 -7.50 9.57
C THR A 132 8.28 -7.21 9.99
N TYR A 133 7.30 -7.92 9.43
CA TYR A 133 5.89 -7.79 9.84
C TYR A 133 5.69 -7.94 11.36
N ILE A 134 6.39 -8.87 12.02
CA ILE A 134 6.28 -9.09 13.47
C ILE A 134 6.72 -7.85 14.25
N GLN A 135 7.85 -7.26 13.87
CA GLN A 135 8.41 -6.09 14.54
C GLN A 135 7.60 -4.83 14.23
N PHE A 136 7.12 -4.68 13.00
CA PHE A 136 6.18 -3.62 12.64
C PHE A 136 4.88 -3.72 13.45
N LYS A 137 4.31 -4.92 13.57
CA LYS A 137 3.11 -5.16 14.39
C LYS A 137 3.34 -4.82 15.86
N GLU A 138 4.49 -5.20 16.41
CA GLU A 138 4.86 -4.85 17.78
C GLU A 138 4.95 -3.33 17.94
N LEU A 139 5.61 -2.64 17.00
CA LEU A 139 5.74 -1.19 16.97
C LEU A 139 4.36 -0.51 16.97
N ILE A 140 3.47 -0.86 16.02
CA ILE A 140 2.15 -0.23 15.88
C ILE A 140 1.28 -0.46 17.12
N ASN A 141 1.35 -1.63 17.75
CA ASN A 141 0.57 -1.90 18.96
C ASN A 141 1.04 -1.10 20.19
N GLN A 142 2.27 -0.60 20.19
CA GLN A 142 2.79 0.26 21.28
C GLN A 142 2.49 1.74 21.08
N LEU A 143 2.07 2.13 19.87
CA LEU A 143 1.65 3.50 19.56
C LEU A 143 0.16 3.75 19.83
N LYS A 144 -0.60 2.69 20.17
CA LYS A 144 -2.00 2.77 20.61
C LYS A 144 -2.07 3.13 22.09
#